data_AF-A0A6M8V3Z8-F1
#
_entry.id   AF-A0A6M8V3Z8-F1
#
_cell.length_a   1.000
_cell.length_b   1.000
_cell.length_c   1.000
_cell.angle_alpha   90.00
_cell.angle_beta   90.00
_cell.angle_gamma   90.00
#
_symmetry.space_group_name_H-M   'P 1'
#
loop_
_entity.id
_entity.type
_entity.pdbx_description
1 polymer ?
#
loop_
_entity_poly.entity_id
_entity_poly.type
_entity_poly.pdbx_seq_one_letter_code
_entity_poly.pdbx_strand_id
1 'polypeptide(L)'
;MFKLSISVLFLSSLFLFSTSSLAQSDEAPHVIHIQTSKLTELGDDAEAFGDMLRRQSEIFNKDPRLINSNVARHYWGNDSRDLVIINEFKNMDDLESFYNDINSMLEKGMTKEQFDKDNELWNKHVGMHSDEVYSAVRGTKK
;
A
#
# COMPACT_ATOMS: atom_id res chain seq x y z
N MET A 1 0.89 62.91 -3.72
CA MET A 1 1.62 62.18 -2.65
C MET A 1 0.58 61.51 -1.75
N PHE A 2 0.39 60.20 -1.86
CA PHE A 2 -0.57 59.48 -1.02
C PHE A 2 0.02 59.29 0.39
N LYS A 3 -0.66 59.80 1.41
CA LYS A 3 -0.32 59.53 2.82
C LYS A 3 -0.96 58.21 3.22
N LEU A 4 -0.17 57.14 3.29
CA LEU A 4 -0.63 55.86 3.80
C LEU A 4 -0.77 55.97 5.32
N SER A 5 -1.99 55.82 5.85
CA SER A 5 -2.27 55.87 7.28
C SER A 5 -1.69 54.62 7.97
N ILE A 6 -1.11 54.79 9.16
CA ILE A 6 -0.57 53.69 10.00
C ILE A 6 -1.65 52.62 10.25
N SER A 7 -2.93 53.02 10.34
CA SER A 7 -4.05 52.10 10.51
C SER A 7 -4.28 51.19 9.29
N VAL A 8 -3.98 51.66 8.07
CA VAL A 8 -4.07 50.87 6.84
C VAL A 8 -2.93 49.85 6.77
N LEU A 9 -1.73 50.25 7.19
CA LEU A 9 -0.58 49.34 7.33
C LEU A 9 -0.85 48.24 8.37
N PHE A 10 -1.47 48.58 9.50
CA PHE A 10 -1.80 47.63 10.56
C PHE A 10 -2.91 46.65 10.14
N LEU A 11 -3.92 47.13 9.41
CA LEU A 11 -4.98 46.26 8.89
C LEU A 11 -4.47 45.33 7.78
N SER A 12 -3.58 45.79 6.90
CA SER A 12 -2.94 44.95 5.89
C SER A 12 -1.99 43.91 6.50
N SER A 13 -1.31 44.20 7.61
CA SER A 13 -0.45 43.19 8.26
C SER A 13 -1.28 42.04 8.85
N LEU A 14 -2.46 42.32 9.41
CA LEU A 14 -3.36 41.28 9.92
C LEU A 14 -3.76 40.27 8.84
N PHE A 15 -4.01 40.71 7.59
CA PHE A 15 -4.30 39.81 6.47
C PHE A 15 -3.10 38.98 6.00
N LEU A 16 -1.87 39.51 6.13
CA LEU A 16 -0.64 38.80 5.75
C LEU A 16 -0.25 37.69 6.74
N PHE A 17 -0.70 37.77 8.00
CA PHE A 17 -0.44 36.74 9.03
C PHE A 17 -1.60 35.76 9.26
N SER A 18 -2.77 35.97 8.62
CA SER A 18 -3.97 35.15 8.83
C SER A 18 -3.98 33.82 8.07
N THR A 19 -3.05 33.58 7.13
CA THR A 19 -3.05 32.36 6.30
C THR A 19 -2.38 31.16 6.97
N SER A 20 -1.86 31.31 8.19
CA SER A 20 -1.27 30.20 8.96
C SER A 20 -2.34 29.37 9.69
N SER A 21 -3.37 28.94 8.96
CA SER A 21 -4.30 27.90 9.41
C SER A 21 -3.84 26.56 8.83
N LEU A 22 -2.77 26.00 9.38
CA LEU A 22 -2.39 24.61 9.13
C LEU A 22 -2.74 23.80 10.37
N ALA A 23 -4.03 23.49 10.52
CA ALA A 23 -4.52 22.48 11.45
C ALA A 23 -4.52 21.06 10.83
N GLN A 24 -3.97 20.92 9.61
CA GLN A 24 -3.67 19.63 9.04
C GLN A 24 -2.46 19.07 9.79
N SER A 25 -2.56 17.84 10.32
CA SER A 25 -1.38 17.14 10.83
C SER A 25 -0.40 17.06 9.68
N ASP A 26 0.88 17.22 9.98
CA ASP A 26 1.95 17.04 8.99
C ASP A 26 2.01 15.62 8.38
N GLU A 27 1.26 14.65 8.91
CA GLU A 27 1.14 13.32 8.30
C GLU A 27 -0.11 13.24 7.43
N ALA A 28 0.10 13.12 6.12
CA ALA A 28 -0.92 12.68 5.18
C ALA A 28 -1.44 11.29 5.59
N PRO A 29 -2.74 11.01 5.46
CA PRO A 29 -3.27 9.69 5.80
C PRO A 29 -2.62 8.62 4.92
N HIS A 30 -2.11 7.57 5.55
CA HIS A 30 -1.46 6.46 4.85
C HIS A 30 -2.45 5.78 3.91
N VAL A 31 -1.98 5.41 2.71
CA VAL A 31 -2.75 4.67 1.72
C VAL A 31 -2.64 3.18 2.05
N ILE A 32 -3.78 2.50 2.13
CA ILE A 32 -3.84 1.06 2.40
C ILE A 32 -4.52 0.41 1.19
N HIS A 33 -3.77 -0.41 0.47
CA HIS A 33 -4.31 -1.26 -0.58
C HIS A 33 -4.59 -2.64 -0.01
N ILE A 34 -5.79 -3.14 -0.26
CA ILE A 34 -6.21 -4.49 0.08
C ILE A 34 -6.55 -5.18 -1.23
N GLN A 35 -5.89 -6.30 -1.49
CA GLN A 35 -6.24 -7.21 -2.56
C GLN A 35 -6.80 -8.49 -1.94
N THR A 36 -8.01 -8.86 -2.34
CA THR A 36 -8.64 -10.11 -1.89
C THR A 36 -8.83 -11.05 -3.06
N SER A 37 -8.21 -12.23 -3.01
CA SER A 37 -8.32 -13.25 -4.06
C SER A 37 -8.97 -14.53 -3.54
N LYS A 38 -9.75 -15.21 -4.38
CA LYS A 38 -10.31 -16.53 -4.07
C LYS A 38 -9.33 -17.64 -4.44
N LEU A 39 -8.87 -18.40 -3.45
CA LEU A 39 -8.04 -19.58 -3.67
C LEU A 39 -8.87 -20.80 -4.08
N THR A 40 -8.30 -21.63 -4.95
CA THR A 40 -8.73 -23.02 -5.11
C THR A 40 -8.12 -23.89 -4.00
N GLU A 41 -8.53 -25.16 -3.93
CA GLU A 41 -7.89 -26.10 -3.01
C GLU A 41 -6.41 -26.30 -3.38
N LEU A 42 -5.52 -26.09 -2.40
CA LEU A 42 -4.07 -26.17 -2.61
C LEU A 42 -3.57 -27.62 -2.67
N GLY A 43 -4.21 -28.55 -1.95
CA GLY A 43 -3.76 -29.95 -1.91
C GLY A 43 -2.29 -30.10 -1.55
N ASP A 44 -1.56 -30.89 -2.33
CA ASP A 44 -0.13 -31.14 -2.15
C ASP A 44 0.75 -29.90 -2.41
N ASP A 45 0.21 -28.86 -3.07
CA ASP A 45 0.94 -27.62 -3.36
C ASP A 45 0.92 -26.62 -2.20
N ALA A 46 0.26 -26.93 -1.08
CA ALA A 46 0.09 -25.99 0.03
C ALA A 46 1.40 -25.44 0.60
N GLU A 47 2.42 -26.31 0.76
CA GLU A 47 3.75 -25.91 1.24
C GLU A 47 4.46 -25.02 0.21
N ALA A 48 4.48 -25.45 -1.07
CA ALA A 48 5.10 -24.71 -2.16
C ALA A 48 4.46 -23.33 -2.37
N PHE A 49 3.14 -23.23 -2.24
CA PHE A 49 2.38 -21.98 -2.32
C PHE A 49 2.70 -21.04 -1.14
N GLY A 50 2.81 -21.58 0.08
CA GLY A 50 3.23 -20.80 1.24
C GLY A 50 4.66 -20.26 1.08
N ASP A 51 5.56 -21.09 0.56
CA ASP A 51 6.93 -20.71 0.26
C ASP A 51 7.04 -19.66 -0.84
N MET A 52 6.19 -19.72 -1.86
CA MET A 52 6.05 -18.69 -2.89
C MET A 52 5.66 -17.35 -2.27
N LEU A 53 4.59 -17.32 -1.46
CA LEU A 53 4.15 -16.10 -0.80
C LEU A 53 5.26 -15.50 0.08
N ARG A 54 5.95 -16.34 0.87
CA ARG A 54 7.08 -15.93 1.71
C ARG A 54 8.21 -15.31 0.89
N ARG A 55 8.64 -15.94 -0.21
CA ARG A 55 9.68 -15.39 -1.10
C ARG A 55 9.29 -14.04 -1.67
N GLN A 56 8.07 -13.91 -2.18
CA GLN A 56 7.57 -12.65 -2.73
C GLN A 56 7.55 -11.55 -1.65
N SER A 57 7.07 -11.85 -0.45
CA SER A 57 7.13 -10.92 0.68
C SER A 57 8.57 -10.52 1.04
N GLU A 58 9.51 -11.47 1.06
CA GLU A 58 10.94 -11.17 1.33
C GLU A 58 11.57 -10.24 0.27
N ILE A 59 11.10 -10.29 -0.98
CA ILE A 59 11.53 -9.40 -2.06
C ILE A 59 10.88 -8.01 -1.88
N PHE A 60 9.56 -7.97 -1.73
CA PHE A 60 8.80 -6.73 -1.67
C PHE A 60 9.06 -5.91 -0.40
N ASN A 61 9.28 -6.56 0.74
CA ASN A 61 9.57 -5.90 2.02
C ASN A 61 10.94 -5.18 2.05
N LYS A 62 11.76 -5.31 1.00
CA LYS A 62 13.00 -4.55 0.84
C LYS A 62 12.76 -3.18 0.19
N ASP A 63 11.59 -2.96 -0.43
CA ASP A 63 11.28 -1.71 -1.11
C ASP A 63 10.83 -0.64 -0.09
N PRO A 64 11.46 0.54 -0.07
CA PRO A 64 11.17 1.58 0.92
C PRO A 64 9.80 2.24 0.76
N ARG A 65 9.11 2.06 -0.37
CA ARG A 65 7.75 2.58 -0.59
C ARG A 65 6.72 1.81 0.24
N LEU A 66 7.00 0.53 0.51
CA LEU A 66 6.12 -0.36 1.25
C LEU A 66 6.37 -0.16 2.76
N ILE A 67 5.52 0.64 3.40
CA ILE A 67 5.60 0.91 4.85
C ILE A 67 5.33 -0.36 5.65
N ASN A 68 4.34 -1.13 5.21
CA ASN A 68 3.94 -2.39 5.84
C ASN A 68 3.30 -3.30 4.79
N SER A 69 3.48 -4.61 4.98
CA SER A 69 2.85 -5.64 4.15
C SER A 69 2.41 -6.80 5.02
N ASN A 70 1.21 -7.29 4.78
CA ASN A 70 0.68 -8.47 5.45
C ASN A 70 -0.05 -9.36 4.44
N VAL A 71 0.29 -10.65 4.45
CA VAL A 71 -0.42 -11.67 3.70
C VAL A 71 -1.19 -12.52 4.71
N ALA A 72 -2.51 -12.45 4.65
CA ALA A 72 -3.42 -13.07 5.60
C ALA A 72 -4.38 -14.03 4.91
N ARG A 73 -4.85 -15.01 5.67
CA ARG A 73 -6.07 -15.76 5.36
C ARG A 73 -7.01 -15.70 6.55
N HIS A 74 -8.29 -16.01 6.31
CA HIS A 74 -9.24 -16.14 7.39
C HIS A 74 -8.80 -17.19 8.41
N TYR A 75 -8.72 -16.79 9.67
CA TYR A 75 -8.61 -17.70 10.81
C TYR A 75 -9.99 -18.23 11.22
N TRP A 76 -11.04 -17.43 11.02
CA TRP A 76 -12.43 -17.75 11.35
C TRP A 76 -13.37 -16.97 10.42
N GLY A 77 -14.43 -17.61 9.93
CA GLY A 77 -15.38 -17.01 8.99
C GLY A 77 -16.07 -18.05 8.11
N ASN A 78 -16.88 -17.58 7.15
CA ASN A 78 -17.69 -18.44 6.28
C ASN A 78 -16.93 -18.97 5.04
N ASP A 79 -15.83 -18.33 4.65
CA ASP A 79 -15.05 -18.74 3.46
C ASP A 79 -13.55 -18.66 3.74
N SER A 80 -12.92 -19.81 4.00
CA SER A 80 -11.49 -19.88 4.30
C SER A 80 -10.58 -19.77 3.06
N ARG A 81 -11.17 -19.57 1.88
CA ARG A 81 -10.43 -19.50 0.61
C ARG A 81 -9.91 -18.11 0.29
N ASP A 82 -10.25 -17.07 1.05
CA ASP A 82 -9.69 -15.75 0.78
C ASP A 82 -8.21 -15.70 1.15
N LEU A 83 -7.42 -15.30 0.16
CA LEU A 83 -6.09 -14.76 0.33
C LEU A 83 -6.19 -13.24 0.33
N VAL A 84 -5.75 -12.60 1.41
CA VAL A 84 -5.79 -11.15 1.57
C VAL A 84 -4.37 -10.62 1.63
N ILE A 85 -4.00 -9.75 0.70
CA ILE A 85 -2.73 -9.03 0.69
C ILE A 85 -3.02 -7.58 1.06
N ILE A 86 -2.39 -7.10 2.13
CA ILE A 86 -2.58 -5.75 2.68
C ILE A 86 -1.25 -5.03 2.57
N ASN A 87 -1.20 -4.00 1.74
CA ASN A 87 0.00 -3.20 1.52
C ASN A 87 -0.26 -1.75 1.90
N GLU A 88 0.71 -1.14 2.57
CA GLU A 88 0.62 0.22 3.09
C GLU A 88 1.67 1.11 2.47
N PHE A 89 1.24 2.29 2.03
CA PHE A 89 2.04 3.29 1.35
C PHE A 89 1.82 4.67 1.97
N LYS A 90 2.77 5.57 1.75
CA LYS A 90 2.67 6.95 2.24
C LYS A 90 1.64 7.76 1.44
N ASN A 91 1.53 7.49 0.15
CA ASN A 91 0.69 8.21 -0.80
C ASN A 91 0.36 7.33 -2.03
N MET A 92 -0.46 7.85 -2.94
CA MET A 92 -0.87 7.13 -4.16
C MET A 92 0.28 6.92 -5.15
N ASP A 93 1.21 7.88 -5.28
CA ASP A 93 2.34 7.76 -6.21
C ASP A 93 3.26 6.60 -5.82
N ASP A 94 3.48 6.40 -4.52
CA ASP A 94 4.24 5.27 -3.98
C ASP A 94 3.54 3.94 -4.28
N LEU A 95 2.21 3.87 -4.12
CA LEU A 95 1.40 2.70 -4.48
C LEU A 95 1.53 2.39 -5.97
N GLU A 96 1.25 3.36 -6.84
CA GLU A 96 1.22 3.16 -8.29
C GLU A 96 2.60 2.77 -8.83
N SER A 97 3.65 3.49 -8.40
CA SER A 97 5.02 3.18 -8.82
C SER A 97 5.48 1.82 -8.30
N PHE A 98 5.09 1.42 -7.08
CA PHE A 98 5.41 0.11 -6.55
C PHE A 98 4.84 -1.01 -7.43
N TYR A 99 3.55 -0.92 -7.78
CA TYR A 99 2.88 -1.92 -8.63
C TYR A 99 3.43 -1.93 -10.07
N ASN A 100 3.83 -0.78 -10.61
CA ASN A 100 4.51 -0.71 -11.91
C ASN A 100 5.86 -1.43 -11.92
N ASP A 101 6.53 -1.52 -10.77
CA ASP A 101 7.86 -2.12 -10.65
C ASP A 101 7.86 -3.59 -10.20
N ILE A 102 6.70 -4.19 -9.84
CA ILE A 102 6.63 -5.54 -9.26
C ILE A 102 7.38 -6.58 -10.08
N ASN A 103 7.17 -6.61 -11.40
CA ASN A 103 7.82 -7.60 -12.26
C ASN A 103 9.35 -7.43 -12.25
N SER A 104 9.83 -6.19 -12.29
CA SER A 104 11.27 -5.87 -12.21
C SER A 104 11.86 -6.27 -10.86
N MET A 105 11.11 -6.10 -9.77
CA MET A 105 11.52 -6.54 -8.42
C MET A 105 11.64 -8.06 -8.34
N LEU A 106 10.65 -8.79 -8.88
CA LEU A 106 10.67 -10.26 -8.90
C LEU A 106 11.82 -10.78 -9.77
N GLU A 107 12.01 -10.25 -10.98
CA GLU A 107 13.10 -10.64 -11.90
C GLU A 107 14.50 -10.43 -11.29
N LYS A 108 14.69 -9.38 -10.47
CA LYS A 108 15.95 -9.14 -9.75
C LYS A 108 16.09 -9.98 -8.48
N GLY A 109 14.96 -10.36 -7.88
CA GLY A 109 14.90 -11.02 -6.58
C GLY A 109 15.01 -12.54 -6.62
N MET A 110 14.77 -13.16 -7.78
CA MET A 110 14.84 -14.61 -7.94
C MET A 110 15.30 -15.03 -9.34
N THR A 111 15.65 -16.31 -9.51
CA THR A 111 16.01 -16.85 -10.82
C THR A 111 14.78 -16.92 -11.73
N LYS A 112 15.00 -16.87 -13.05
CA LYS A 112 13.90 -17.04 -14.03
C LYS A 112 13.12 -18.34 -13.81
N GLU A 113 13.82 -19.44 -13.55
CA GLU A 113 13.19 -20.74 -13.28
C GLU A 113 12.27 -20.69 -12.06
N GLN A 114 12.70 -20.01 -10.98
CA GLN A 114 11.86 -19.84 -9.80
C GLN A 114 10.66 -18.94 -10.07
N PHE A 115 10.85 -17.85 -10.81
CA PHE A 115 9.78 -16.93 -11.20
C PHE A 115 8.71 -17.64 -12.05
N ASP A 116 9.14 -18.45 -13.02
CA ASP A 116 8.22 -19.21 -13.87
C ASP A 116 7.41 -20.25 -13.04
N LYS A 117 8.04 -20.93 -12.07
CA LYS A 117 7.36 -21.85 -11.13
C LYS A 117 6.36 -21.14 -10.22
N ASP A 118 6.75 -19.99 -9.68
CA ASP A 118 5.90 -19.18 -8.80
C ASP A 118 4.68 -18.66 -9.58
N ASN A 119 4.85 -18.24 -10.84
CA ASN A 119 3.75 -17.85 -11.72
C ASN A 119 2.82 -19.02 -12.05
N GLU A 120 3.34 -20.22 -12.27
CA GLU A 120 2.52 -21.41 -12.50
C GLU A 120 1.66 -21.74 -11.26
N LEU A 121 2.26 -21.73 -10.06
CA LEU A 121 1.55 -21.93 -8.80
C LEU A 121 0.48 -20.86 -8.58
N TRP A 122 0.81 -19.59 -8.82
CA TRP A 122 -0.15 -18.48 -8.71
C TRP A 122 -1.33 -18.68 -9.67
N ASN A 123 -1.07 -18.91 -10.95
CA ASN A 123 -2.11 -19.07 -11.97
C ASN A 123 -2.98 -20.32 -11.74
N LYS A 124 -2.43 -21.37 -11.12
CA LYS A 124 -3.17 -22.58 -10.79
C LYS A 124 -4.13 -22.37 -9.61
N HIS A 125 -3.73 -21.59 -8.62
CA HIS A 125 -4.45 -21.53 -7.33
C HIS A 125 -5.17 -20.23 -7.04
N VAL A 126 -4.78 -19.13 -7.66
CA VAL A 126 -5.37 -17.81 -7.40
C VAL A 126 -6.38 -17.48 -8.50
N GLY A 127 -7.65 -17.36 -8.09
CA GLY A 127 -8.74 -16.96 -8.97
C GLY A 127 -8.92 -15.44 -9.03
N MET A 128 -10.16 -15.01 -9.30
CA MET A 128 -10.52 -13.59 -9.34
C MET A 128 -10.10 -12.87 -8.07
N HIS A 129 -9.62 -11.64 -8.24
CA HIS A 129 -9.31 -10.72 -7.16
C HIS A 129 -10.23 -9.50 -7.18
N SER A 130 -10.37 -8.87 -6.01
CA SER A 130 -10.83 -7.50 -5.86
C SER A 130 -9.68 -6.63 -5.34
N ASP A 131 -9.74 -5.35 -5.68
CA ASP A 131 -8.77 -4.34 -5.27
C ASP A 131 -9.50 -3.17 -4.63
N GLU A 132 -9.13 -2.86 -3.40
CA GLU A 132 -9.66 -1.72 -2.67
C GLU A 132 -8.52 -0.85 -2.13
N VAL A 133 -8.68 0.47 -2.29
CA VAL A 133 -7.73 1.46 -1.77
C VAL A 133 -8.45 2.30 -0.72
N TYR A 134 -7.88 2.33 0.49
CA TYR A 134 -8.40 3.04 1.65
C TYR A 134 -7.40 4.11 2.10
N SER A 135 -7.91 5.16 2.73
CA SER A 135 -7.11 6.08 3.52
C SER A 135 -7.22 5.73 5.00
N ALA A 136 -6.08 5.68 5.69
CA ALA A 136 -6.08 5.50 7.13
C ALA A 136 -6.78 6.69 7.81
N VAL A 137 -7.66 6.40 8.78
CA VAL A 137 -8.27 7.44 9.60
C VAL A 137 -7.18 8.07 10.46
N ARG A 138 -7.08 9.41 10.41
CA ARG A 138 -6.05 10.14 11.15
C ARG A 138 -6.14 9.85 12.65
N GLY A 139 -4.99 9.54 13.26
CA GLY A 139 -4.87 9.26 14.69
C GLY A 139 -5.29 7.85 15.14
N THR A 140 -5.63 6.94 14.22
CA THR A 140 -5.98 5.55 14.57
C THR A 140 -4.83 4.57 14.42
N LYS A 141 -3.74 4.96 13.75
CA LYS A 141 -2.53 4.14 13.65
C LYS A 141 -1.65 4.38 14.88
N LYS A 142 -1.04 3.29 15.37
CA LYS A 142 -0.14 3.28 16.52
C LYS A 142 1.29 3.51 16.09
#